data_AF-A0A4Y2UMG3-F1
#
_entry.id   AF-A0A4Y2UMG3-F1
#
_cell.length_a   1.000
_cell.length_b   1.000
_cell.length_c   1.000
_cell.angle_alpha   90.00
_cell.angle_beta   90.00
_cell.angle_gamma   90.00
#
_symmetry.space_group_name_H-M   'P 1'
#
loop_
_entity.id
_entity.type
_entity.pdbx_description
1 polymer ?
#
loop_
_entity_poly.entity_id
_entity_poly.type
_entity_poly.pdbx_seq_one_letter_code
_entity_poly.pdbx_strand_id
1 'polypeptide(L)'
;MLLLHVPGATSFKLLRTVDNVIFDTFKQAAFHRHLLNSDEEWDHCLHDASTYQMPKQLRQTFAFILYFCNPTNVLELWNKYSIEMSLDYLRNNIEAASWNLALHDINATLEEHGLSCASIGLPVPTGNAIEVQPYNQDEEREESGQRISSLNREQLAAFETITRAMGNNNENDRYFLGWPWRFWQNFSLFNNIIFHSG
;
A
#
# COMPACT_ATOMS: atom_id res chain seq x y z
N MET A 1 -1.15 -9.00 26.20
CA MET A 1 -1.72 -9.84 27.26
C MET A 1 -0.63 -10.70 27.89
N LEU A 2 -0.18 -10.44 29.13
CA LEU A 2 0.78 -11.31 29.84
C LEU A 2 0.10 -12.22 30.88
N LEU A 3 -0.97 -11.74 31.52
CA LEU A 3 -1.66 -12.48 32.58
C LEU A 3 -2.21 -13.85 32.14
N LEU A 4 -2.59 -13.98 30.86
CA LEU A 4 -3.11 -15.24 30.33
C LEU A 4 -2.01 -16.26 30.00
N HIS A 5 -0.76 -15.82 29.90
CA HIS A 5 0.37 -16.65 29.45
C HIS A 5 1.38 -16.97 30.56
N VAL A 6 1.19 -16.44 31.77
CA VAL A 6 2.05 -16.76 32.94
C VAL A 6 1.19 -17.43 34.02
N PRO A 7 1.06 -18.77 34.02
CA PRO A 7 0.29 -19.50 35.00
C PRO A 7 0.83 -19.24 36.42
N GLY A 8 -0.04 -18.89 37.36
CA GLY A 8 0.34 -18.72 38.76
C GLY A 8 1.18 -17.47 39.06
N ALA A 9 1.14 -16.44 38.22
CA ALA A 9 1.79 -15.17 38.51
C ALA A 9 1.23 -14.50 39.78
N THR A 10 1.98 -14.58 40.88
CA THR A 10 1.62 -13.95 42.18
C THR A 10 2.20 -12.56 42.36
N SER A 11 3.02 -12.07 41.43
CA SER A 11 3.61 -10.74 41.49
C SER A 11 3.92 -10.15 40.12
N PHE A 12 3.95 -8.81 40.03
CA PHE A 12 4.36 -8.08 38.82
C PHE A 12 5.78 -8.43 38.37
N LYS A 13 6.66 -8.76 39.33
CA LYS A 13 8.02 -9.24 39.05
C LYS A 13 7.97 -10.54 38.25
N LEU A 14 7.11 -11.48 38.64
CA LEU A 14 6.96 -12.77 37.96
C LEU A 14 6.45 -12.60 36.52
N LEU A 15 5.53 -11.67 36.29
CA LEU A 15 5.03 -11.33 34.94
C LEU A 15 6.15 -10.83 34.02
N ARG A 16 7.19 -10.18 34.57
CA ARG A 16 8.35 -9.66 33.84
C ARG A 16 9.51 -10.65 33.71
N THR A 17 9.42 -11.84 34.32
CA THR A 17 10.49 -12.84 34.27
C THR A 17 10.27 -13.84 33.13
N VAL A 18 11.16 -13.91 32.13
CA VAL A 18 11.18 -14.97 31.10
C VAL A 18 12.48 -15.75 31.26
N ASP A 19 12.45 -17.07 31.30
CA ASP A 19 13.65 -17.93 31.43
C ASP A 19 14.62 -17.50 32.54
N ASN A 20 14.07 -17.17 33.72
CA ASN A 20 14.79 -16.63 34.89
C ASN A 20 15.45 -15.25 34.72
N VAL A 21 15.22 -14.54 33.60
CA VAL A 21 15.66 -13.16 33.37
C VAL A 21 14.50 -12.20 33.61
N ILE A 22 14.70 -11.19 34.46
CA ILE A 22 13.72 -10.14 34.72
C ILE A 22 13.95 -9.00 33.73
N PHE A 23 12.98 -8.75 32.86
CA PHE A 23 13.02 -7.64 31.89
C PHE A 23 12.55 -6.35 32.52
N ASP A 24 12.94 -5.19 31.98
CA ASP A 24 12.61 -3.87 32.53
C ASP A 24 11.14 -3.47 32.30
N THR A 25 10.55 -3.95 31.22
CA THR A 25 9.17 -3.64 30.86
C THR A 25 8.36 -4.90 30.59
N PHE A 26 7.04 -4.79 30.77
CA PHE A 26 6.11 -5.83 30.34
C PHE A 26 6.16 -6.05 28.82
N LYS A 27 6.45 -5.01 28.02
CA LYS A 27 6.62 -5.13 26.57
C LYS A 27 7.80 -6.05 26.24
N GLN A 28 8.97 -5.83 26.84
CA GLN A 28 10.13 -6.71 26.67
C GLN A 28 9.84 -8.14 27.12
N ALA A 29 9.20 -8.32 28.28
CA ALA A 29 8.84 -9.66 28.77
C ALA A 29 7.82 -10.38 27.88
N ALA A 30 6.95 -9.65 27.18
CA ALA A 30 6.02 -10.21 26.19
C ALA A 30 6.72 -10.53 24.87
N PHE A 31 7.64 -9.66 24.42
CA PHE A 31 8.49 -9.89 23.25
C PHE A 31 9.34 -11.16 23.39
N HIS A 32 10.03 -11.32 24.53
CA HIS A 32 10.83 -12.52 24.81
C HIS A 32 10.00 -13.79 25.02
N ARG A 33 8.69 -13.67 25.22
CA ARG A 33 7.75 -14.79 25.23
C ARG A 33 7.14 -15.07 23.86
N HIS A 34 7.58 -14.37 22.82
CA HIS A 34 7.01 -14.42 21.47
C HIS A 34 5.51 -14.09 21.45
N LEU A 35 5.05 -13.26 22.40
CA LEU A 35 3.68 -12.77 22.48
C LEU A 35 3.49 -11.43 21.75
N LEU A 36 4.59 -10.82 21.32
CA LEU A 36 4.60 -9.65 20.44
C LEU A 36 5.26 -10.06 19.15
N ASN A 37 4.63 -9.65 18.06
CA ASN A 37 5.13 -9.88 16.71
C ASN A 37 6.42 -9.08 16.51
N SER A 38 7.40 -9.68 15.85
CA SER A 38 8.63 -8.98 15.41
C SER A 38 8.24 -7.91 14.39
N ASP A 39 8.92 -6.77 14.37
CA ASP A 39 8.72 -5.77 13.30
C ASP A 39 8.99 -6.35 11.90
N GLU A 40 9.74 -7.46 11.83
CA GLU A 40 9.97 -8.27 10.62
C GLU A 40 8.67 -8.81 10.01
N GLU A 41 7.64 -9.13 10.81
CA GLU A 41 6.37 -9.62 10.28
C GLU A 41 5.64 -8.54 9.47
N TRP A 42 5.74 -7.28 9.90
CA TRP A 42 5.14 -6.15 9.22
C TRP A 42 5.90 -5.80 7.95
N ASP A 43 7.22 -5.94 7.99
CA ASP A 43 8.07 -5.82 6.81
C ASP A 43 7.71 -6.87 5.74
N HIS A 44 7.63 -8.14 6.12
CA HIS A 44 7.21 -9.22 5.22
C HIS A 44 5.80 -9.00 4.68
N CYS A 45 4.86 -8.59 5.53
CA CYS A 45 3.49 -8.32 5.13
C CYS A 45 3.41 -7.18 4.09
N LEU A 46 4.11 -6.06 4.33
CA LEU A 46 4.15 -4.93 3.41
C LEU A 46 4.93 -5.25 2.13
N HIS A 47 5.99 -6.05 2.23
CA HIS A 47 6.71 -6.56 1.08
C HIS A 47 5.78 -7.34 0.16
N ASP A 48 5.10 -8.36 0.70
CA ASP A 48 4.18 -9.17 -0.09
C ASP A 48 3.04 -8.30 -0.64
N ALA A 49 2.41 -7.47 0.19
CA ALA A 49 1.34 -6.56 -0.23
C ALA A 49 1.77 -5.64 -1.38
N SER A 50 3.00 -5.10 -1.35
CA SER A 50 3.52 -4.23 -2.40
C SER A 50 3.62 -4.92 -3.77
N THR A 51 3.69 -6.25 -3.81
CA THR A 51 3.78 -6.99 -5.07
C THR A 51 2.45 -7.16 -5.79
N TYR A 52 1.32 -7.07 -5.09
CA TYR A 52 -0.01 -7.37 -5.66
C TYR A 52 -1.09 -6.33 -5.38
N GLN A 53 -0.92 -5.44 -4.40
CA GLN A 53 -1.89 -4.40 -4.06
C GLN A 53 -1.66 -3.13 -4.88
N MET A 54 -2.75 -2.44 -5.22
CA MET A 54 -2.67 -1.08 -5.75
C MET A 54 -2.16 -0.12 -4.67
N PRO A 55 -1.47 0.99 -5.03
CA PRO A 55 -0.90 1.93 -4.06
C PRO A 55 -1.89 2.39 -2.97
N LYS A 56 -3.13 2.70 -3.36
CA LYS A 56 -4.21 3.05 -2.42
C LYS A 56 -4.52 1.94 -1.41
N GLN A 57 -4.59 0.69 -1.87
CA GLN A 57 -4.83 -0.46 -0.99
C GLN A 57 -3.63 -0.71 -0.07
N LEU A 58 -2.41 -0.52 -0.59
CA LEU A 58 -1.18 -0.63 0.20
C LEU A 58 -1.14 0.42 1.32
N ARG A 59 -1.55 1.68 1.03
CA ARG A 59 -1.70 2.73 2.05
C ARG A 59 -2.70 2.35 3.15
N GLN A 60 -3.83 1.72 2.78
CA GLN A 60 -4.82 1.23 3.74
C GLN A 60 -4.26 0.09 4.61
N THR A 61 -3.57 -0.88 3.98
CA THR A 61 -2.90 -1.97 4.69
C THR A 61 -1.88 -1.42 5.70
N PHE A 62 -1.07 -0.44 5.28
CA PHE A 62 -0.12 0.24 6.15
C PHE A 62 -0.83 0.93 7.33
N ALA A 63 -1.88 1.72 7.08
CA ALA A 63 -2.65 2.36 8.15
C ALA A 63 -3.25 1.35 9.15
N PHE A 64 -3.74 0.20 8.68
CA PHE A 64 -4.26 -0.85 9.55
C PHE A 64 -3.17 -1.53 10.38
N ILE A 65 -1.99 -1.77 9.82
CA ILE A 65 -0.84 -2.27 10.60
C ILE A 65 -0.51 -1.28 11.72
N LEU A 66 -0.49 0.02 11.41
CA LEU A 66 -0.20 1.05 12.41
C LEU A 66 -1.23 1.07 13.54
N TYR A 67 -2.51 0.98 13.20
CA TYR A 67 -3.60 1.02 14.18
C TYR A 67 -3.69 -0.26 15.03
N PHE A 68 -3.72 -1.44 14.40
CA PHE A 68 -3.98 -2.70 15.09
C PHE A 68 -2.72 -3.32 15.70
N CYS A 69 -1.56 -3.15 15.06
CA CYS A 69 -0.36 -3.89 15.41
C CYS A 69 0.68 -3.05 16.14
N ASN A 70 0.61 -1.72 16.06
CA ASN A 70 1.51 -0.78 16.74
C ASN A 70 3.01 -1.15 16.58
N PRO A 71 3.52 -1.18 15.34
CA PRO A 71 4.91 -1.54 15.05
C PRO A 71 5.88 -0.63 15.79
N THR A 72 7.07 -1.14 16.14
CA THR A 72 8.03 -0.36 16.93
C THR A 72 8.79 0.65 16.07
N ASN A 73 9.10 0.31 14.81
CA ASN A 73 9.83 1.18 13.87
C ASN A 73 8.95 1.68 12.70
N VAL A 74 7.92 2.47 13.02
CA VAL A 74 6.97 3.05 12.04
C VAL A 74 7.67 3.80 10.90
N LEU A 75 8.65 4.64 11.23
CA LEU A 75 9.35 5.49 10.26
C LEU A 75 10.20 4.68 9.27
N GLU A 76 10.77 3.57 9.73
CA GLU A 76 11.57 2.67 8.88
C GLU A 76 10.69 1.99 7.83
N LEU A 77 9.53 1.47 8.25
CA LEU A 77 8.53 0.89 7.34
C LEU A 77 8.05 1.94 6.32
N TRP A 78 7.73 3.16 6.77
CA TRP A 78 7.34 4.24 5.87
C TRP A 78 8.41 4.52 4.82
N ASN A 79 9.67 4.73 5.25
CA ASN A 79 10.76 5.05 4.33
C ASN A 79 10.97 3.93 3.30
N LYS A 80 10.79 2.67 3.71
CA LYS A 80 10.98 1.51 2.83
C LYS A 80 9.90 1.36 1.76
N TYR A 81 8.64 1.68 2.07
CA TYR A 81 7.50 1.44 1.17
C TYR A 81 6.83 2.72 0.62
N SER A 82 7.36 3.90 0.94
CA SER A 82 6.79 5.19 0.54
C SER A 82 6.67 5.38 -0.97
N ILE A 83 7.59 4.82 -1.74
CA ILE A 83 7.57 4.89 -3.21
C ILE A 83 6.37 4.09 -3.73
N GLU A 84 6.25 2.83 -3.35
CA GLU A 84 5.18 1.91 -3.74
C GLU A 84 3.81 2.46 -3.32
N MET A 85 3.73 3.05 -2.13
CA MET A 85 2.52 3.71 -1.62
C MET A 85 2.17 5.02 -2.32
N SER A 86 3.03 5.60 -3.14
CA SER A 86 2.80 6.90 -3.80
C SER A 86 2.84 6.84 -5.34
N LEU A 87 2.97 5.64 -5.94
CA LEU A 87 3.07 5.47 -7.38
C LEU A 87 1.89 6.06 -8.16
N ASP A 88 0.68 6.06 -7.59
CA ASP A 88 -0.53 6.64 -8.17
C ASP A 88 -0.52 8.19 -8.15
N TYR A 89 0.29 8.79 -7.28
CA TYR A 89 0.48 10.25 -7.19
C TYR A 89 1.69 10.77 -7.93
N LEU A 90 2.54 9.89 -8.46
CA LEU A 90 3.77 10.24 -9.17
C LEU A 90 3.46 10.83 -10.57
N ARG A 91 2.77 11.98 -10.60
CA ARG A 91 2.62 12.80 -11.80
C ARG A 91 3.87 13.64 -11.96
N ASN A 92 4.55 13.52 -13.11
CA ASN A 92 5.74 14.29 -13.47
C ASN A 92 7.01 14.04 -12.61
N ASN A 93 7.12 12.87 -11.95
CA ASN A 93 8.30 12.49 -11.14
C ASN A 93 8.62 13.42 -9.95
N ILE A 94 7.61 14.11 -9.38
CA ILE A 94 7.81 14.93 -8.17
C ILE A 94 7.56 14.07 -6.94
N GLU A 95 8.61 13.41 -6.46
CA GLU A 95 8.56 12.45 -5.34
C GLU A 95 8.03 13.08 -4.04
N ALA A 96 8.55 14.25 -3.66
CA ALA A 96 8.17 14.91 -2.41
C ALA A 96 6.67 15.25 -2.33
N ALA A 97 6.08 15.69 -3.44
CA ALA A 97 4.64 15.96 -3.51
C ALA A 97 3.82 14.67 -3.43
N SER A 98 4.29 13.61 -4.10
CA SER A 98 3.64 12.30 -4.15
C SER A 98 3.61 11.64 -2.75
N TRP A 99 4.72 11.71 -2.02
CA TRP A 99 4.80 11.23 -0.63
C TRP A 99 3.89 12.01 0.30
N ASN A 100 3.84 13.34 0.15
CA ASN A 100 2.97 14.18 0.96
C ASN A 100 1.47 13.84 0.74
N LEU A 101 1.07 13.54 -0.50
CA LEU A 101 -0.30 13.09 -0.81
C LEU A 101 -0.59 11.71 -0.21
N ALA A 102 0.35 10.77 -0.32
CA ALA A 102 0.21 9.48 0.34
C ALA A 102 0.07 9.60 1.87
N LEU A 103 0.80 10.53 2.49
CA LEU A 103 0.67 10.84 3.92
C LEU A 103 -0.70 11.45 4.28
N HIS A 104 -1.30 12.27 3.42
CA HIS A 104 -2.67 12.76 3.62
C HIS A 104 -3.68 11.60 3.65
N ASP A 105 -3.60 10.68 2.68
CA ASP A 105 -4.48 9.49 2.62
C ASP A 105 -4.34 8.59 3.85
N ILE A 106 -3.09 8.34 4.27
CA ILE A 106 -2.80 7.54 5.47
C ILE A 106 -3.34 8.27 6.71
N ASN A 107 -3.08 9.57 6.84
CA ASN A 107 -3.55 10.34 7.99
C ASN A 107 -5.09 10.36 8.07
N ALA A 108 -5.79 10.51 6.95
CA ALA A 108 -7.24 10.44 6.90
C ALA A 108 -7.76 9.08 7.41
N THR A 109 -7.14 7.98 6.97
CA THR A 109 -7.50 6.63 7.43
C THR A 109 -7.22 6.44 8.93
N LEU A 110 -6.14 7.03 9.45
CA LEU A 110 -5.80 6.98 10.88
C LEU A 110 -6.75 7.82 11.73
N GLU A 111 -7.18 8.98 11.23
CA GLU A 111 -8.12 9.88 11.92
C GLU A 111 -9.48 9.23 12.13
N GLU A 112 -9.96 8.42 11.19
CA GLU A 112 -11.16 7.57 11.35
C GLU A 112 -11.06 6.65 12.59
N HIS A 113 -9.84 6.30 13.00
CA HIS A 113 -9.56 5.41 14.13
C HIS A 113 -9.03 6.17 15.37
N GLY A 114 -9.08 7.50 15.36
CA GLY A 114 -8.63 8.34 16.48
C GLY A 114 -7.10 8.47 16.62
N LEU A 115 -6.35 8.09 15.59
CA LEU A 115 -4.91 8.30 15.50
C LEU A 115 -4.58 9.44 14.52
N SER A 116 -3.33 9.88 14.54
CA SER A 116 -2.79 10.84 13.57
C SER A 116 -1.33 10.54 13.28
N CYS A 117 -0.82 10.96 12.12
CA CYS A 117 0.61 10.83 11.78
C CYS A 117 1.52 11.36 12.88
N ALA A 118 1.17 12.50 13.48
CA ALA A 118 1.92 13.10 14.59
C ALA A 118 1.99 12.18 15.82
N SER A 119 0.89 11.50 16.16
CA SER A 119 0.81 10.63 17.36
C SER A 119 1.62 9.35 17.24
N ILE A 120 1.88 8.89 16.02
CA ILE A 120 2.57 7.61 15.74
C ILE A 120 3.99 7.82 15.17
N GLY A 121 4.48 9.06 15.12
CA GLY A 121 5.84 9.37 14.69
C GLY A 121 6.07 9.37 13.17
N LEU A 122 5.00 9.50 12.38
CA LEU A 122 5.11 9.73 10.93
C LEU A 122 5.31 11.23 10.62
N PRO A 123 5.89 11.56 9.46
CA PRO A 123 5.91 12.92 8.97
C PRO A 123 4.48 13.48 8.86
N VAL A 124 4.26 14.68 9.39
CA VAL A 124 2.96 15.34 9.30
C VAL A 124 2.78 15.85 7.87
N PRO A 125 1.69 15.50 7.18
CA PRO A 125 1.44 16.01 5.84
C PRO A 125 1.33 17.55 5.86
N THR A 126 1.95 18.20 4.88
CA THR A 126 2.07 19.66 4.77
C THR A 126 1.32 20.20 3.56
N GLY A 127 0.79 21.42 3.68
CA GLY A 127 -0.05 22.01 2.62
C GLY A 127 -1.46 21.41 2.60
N ASN A 128 -2.24 21.79 1.59
CA ASN A 128 -3.57 21.21 1.39
C ASN A 128 -3.43 19.83 0.75
N ALA A 129 -4.21 18.85 1.22
CA ALA A 129 -4.48 17.65 0.44
C ALA A 129 -4.96 18.12 -0.92
N ILE A 130 -4.18 17.87 -1.98
CA ILE A 130 -4.65 18.20 -3.33
C ILE A 130 -5.90 17.35 -3.50
N GLU A 131 -7.05 18.01 -3.70
CA GLU A 131 -8.26 17.31 -4.12
C GLU A 131 -7.87 16.44 -5.30
N VAL A 132 -7.94 15.12 -5.13
CA VAL A 132 -7.82 14.19 -6.24
C VAL A 132 -8.83 14.67 -7.25
N GLN A 133 -8.36 15.27 -8.35
CA GLN A 133 -9.28 15.79 -9.35
C GLN A 133 -10.17 14.62 -9.76
N PRO A 134 -11.51 14.80 -9.73
CA PRO A 134 -12.42 13.75 -10.10
C PRO A 134 -11.99 13.21 -11.46
N TYR A 135 -12.00 11.89 -11.60
CA TYR A 135 -11.67 11.19 -12.84
C TYR A 135 -12.38 11.86 -14.02
N ASN A 136 -11.63 12.58 -14.85
CA ASN A 136 -12.17 13.31 -15.99
C ASN A 136 -12.08 12.41 -17.22
N GLN A 137 -13.18 11.73 -17.51
CA GLN A 137 -13.27 10.76 -18.58
C GLN A 137 -12.93 11.36 -19.96
N ASP A 138 -13.19 12.66 -20.17
CA ASP A 138 -12.92 13.31 -21.46
C ASP A 138 -11.43 13.64 -21.63
N GLU A 139 -10.77 14.10 -20.59
CA GLU A 139 -9.32 14.34 -20.57
C GLU A 139 -8.55 13.03 -20.75
N GLU A 140 -8.99 11.96 -20.10
CA GLU A 140 -8.38 10.64 -20.25
C GLU A 140 -8.59 10.03 -21.64
N ARG A 141 -9.75 10.26 -22.26
CA ARG A 141 -10.00 9.86 -23.66
C ARG A 141 -9.08 10.58 -24.63
N GLU A 142 -8.83 11.87 -24.40
CA GLU A 142 -7.92 12.66 -25.23
C GLU A 142 -6.47 12.19 -25.09
N GLU A 143 -6.00 11.99 -23.86
CA GLU A 143 -4.67 11.39 -23.60
C GLU A 143 -4.55 9.98 -24.19
N SER A 144 -5.59 9.17 -24.08
CA SER A 144 -5.65 7.83 -24.67
C SER A 144 -5.51 7.90 -26.19
N GLY A 145 -6.21 8.81 -26.86
CA GLY A 145 -6.09 9.03 -28.30
C GLY A 145 -4.67 9.43 -28.72
N GLN A 146 -4.03 10.34 -27.99
CA GLN A 146 -2.64 10.74 -28.22
C GLN A 146 -1.68 9.56 -28.04
N ARG A 147 -1.87 8.73 -27.01
CA ARG A 147 -1.02 7.56 -26.76
C ARG A 147 -1.22 6.47 -27.81
N ILE A 148 -2.45 6.20 -28.22
CA ILE A 148 -2.75 5.27 -29.32
C ILE A 148 -2.04 5.73 -30.60
N SER A 149 -2.01 7.04 -30.86
CA SER A 149 -1.30 7.61 -32.02
C SER A 149 0.22 7.45 -31.96
N SER A 150 0.78 7.22 -30.76
CA SER A 150 2.22 7.00 -30.55
C SER A 150 2.64 5.52 -30.59
N LEU A 151 1.69 4.59 -30.70
CA LEU A 151 1.99 3.16 -30.72
C LEU A 151 2.71 2.75 -32.00
N ASN A 152 3.69 1.86 -31.87
CA ASN A 152 4.27 1.23 -33.03
C ASN A 152 3.30 0.21 -33.66
N ARG A 153 3.61 -0.28 -34.86
CA ARG A 153 2.73 -1.17 -35.62
C ARG A 153 2.33 -2.45 -34.88
N GLU A 154 3.23 -3.05 -34.12
CA GLU A 154 2.98 -4.29 -33.37
C GLU A 154 2.10 -4.02 -32.14
N GLN A 155 2.37 -2.93 -31.42
CA GLN A 155 1.58 -2.50 -30.26
C GLN A 155 0.17 -2.08 -30.66
N LEU A 156 0.02 -1.36 -31.78
CA LEU A 156 -1.28 -0.95 -32.32
C LEU A 156 -2.10 -2.17 -32.74
N ALA A 157 -1.48 -3.13 -33.43
CA ALA A 157 -2.15 -4.37 -33.82
C ALA A 157 -2.64 -5.19 -32.61
N ALA A 158 -1.82 -5.29 -31.55
CA ALA A 158 -2.21 -5.95 -30.31
C ALA A 158 -3.38 -5.22 -29.61
N PHE A 159 -3.29 -3.89 -29.52
CA PHE A 159 -4.33 -3.04 -28.91
C PHE A 159 -5.68 -3.17 -29.64
N GLU A 160 -5.69 -3.06 -30.97
CA GLU A 160 -6.90 -3.20 -31.79
C GLU A 160 -7.53 -4.60 -31.66
N THR A 161 -6.70 -5.64 -31.59
CA THR A 161 -7.17 -7.04 -31.44
C THR A 161 -7.90 -7.22 -30.11
N ILE A 162 -7.32 -6.72 -29.01
CA ILE A 162 -7.93 -6.79 -27.67
C ILE A 162 -9.21 -5.96 -27.63
N THR A 163 -9.18 -4.73 -28.16
CA THR A 163 -10.35 -3.83 -28.17
C THR A 163 -11.51 -4.41 -28.97
N ARG A 164 -11.22 -5.04 -30.11
CA ARG A 164 -12.23 -5.71 -30.95
C ARG A 164 -12.84 -6.92 -30.25
N ALA A 165 -12.02 -7.73 -29.57
CA ALA A 165 -12.49 -8.90 -28.83
C ALA A 165 -13.41 -8.50 -27.66
N MET A 166 -13.10 -7.42 -26.95
CA MET A 166 -13.95 -6.90 -25.87
C MET A 166 -15.32 -6.40 -26.37
N GLY A 167 -15.39 -5.87 -27.59
CA GLY A 167 -16.65 -5.40 -28.19
C GLY A 167 -17.58 -6.51 -28.69
N ASN A 168 -17.08 -7.74 -28.86
CA ASN A 168 -17.82 -8.88 -29.38
C ASN A 168 -18.14 -9.88 -28.25
N ASN A 169 -19.28 -9.72 -27.59
CA ASN A 169 -19.79 -10.60 -26.51
C ASN A 169 -20.01 -12.09 -26.87
N ASN A 170 -19.67 -12.51 -28.10
CA ASN A 170 -19.95 -13.85 -28.63
C ASN A 170 -18.71 -14.75 -28.78
N GLU A 171 -17.51 -14.26 -28.49
CA GLU A 171 -16.28 -15.07 -28.59
C GLU A 171 -15.65 -15.26 -27.22
N ASN A 172 -15.34 -16.51 -26.88
CA ASN A 172 -14.78 -16.98 -25.61
C ASN A 172 -13.26 -16.69 -25.53
N ASP A 173 -12.84 -15.58 -26.15
CA ASP A 173 -11.44 -15.25 -26.40
C ASP A 173 -10.85 -14.54 -25.18
N ARG A 174 -10.10 -15.29 -24.39
CA ARG A 174 -9.34 -14.77 -23.25
C ARG A 174 -7.90 -14.53 -23.65
N TYR A 175 -7.51 -13.27 -23.77
CA TYR A 175 -6.13 -12.89 -24.03
C TYR A 175 -5.40 -12.65 -22.70
N PHE A 176 -4.36 -13.43 -22.42
CA PHE A 176 -3.47 -13.21 -21.29
C PHE A 176 -2.22 -12.46 -21.76
N LEU A 177 -1.99 -11.27 -21.22
CA LEU A 177 -0.77 -10.53 -21.52
C LEU A 177 0.34 -10.98 -20.58
N GLY A 178 1.24 -11.82 -21.08
CA GLY A 178 2.45 -12.23 -20.36
C GLY A 178 3.51 -11.15 -20.45
N TRP A 179 3.61 -10.28 -19.43
CA TRP A 179 4.64 -9.25 -19.37
C TRP A 179 5.85 -9.74 -18.57
N PRO A 180 7.09 -9.63 -19.08
CA PRO A 180 8.28 -9.73 -18.25
C PRO A 180 8.32 -8.58 -17.23
N TRP A 181 8.73 -8.89 -15.99
CA TRP A 181 8.76 -8.03 -14.79
C TRP A 181 9.36 -6.60 -14.91
N ARG A 182 9.93 -6.23 -16.06
CA ARG A 182 10.56 -4.91 -16.30
C ARG A 182 9.67 -3.88 -16.98
N PHE A 183 8.38 -4.17 -17.19
CA PHE A 183 7.48 -3.31 -17.98
C PHE A 183 6.48 -2.47 -17.16
N TRP A 184 6.84 -2.11 -15.92
CA TRP A 184 6.01 -1.24 -15.05
C TRP A 184 5.88 0.22 -15.53
N GLN A 185 6.55 0.62 -16.61
CA GLN A 185 6.42 1.96 -17.19
C GLN A 185 5.11 2.22 -17.95
N ASN A 186 4.31 1.20 -18.27
CA ASN A 186 3.10 1.35 -19.10
C ASN A 186 1.78 1.13 -18.33
N PHE A 187 1.79 1.31 -17.01
CA PHE A 187 0.64 1.09 -16.12
C PHE A 187 -0.62 1.90 -16.52
N SER A 188 -0.44 3.05 -17.16
CA SER A 188 -1.55 3.94 -17.53
C SER A 188 -2.41 3.45 -18.72
N LEU A 189 -1.92 2.53 -19.57
CA LEU A 189 -2.74 1.97 -20.64
C LEU A 189 -3.75 0.93 -20.13
N PHE A 190 -3.53 0.35 -18.93
CA PHE A 190 -4.34 -0.75 -18.42
C PHE A 190 -5.58 -0.34 -17.63
N ASN A 191 -5.59 0.85 -17.01
CA ASN A 191 -6.79 1.32 -16.31
C ASN A 191 -8.01 1.41 -17.26
N ASN A 192 -7.82 1.78 -18.53
CA ASN A 192 -8.93 1.86 -19.48
C ASN A 192 -9.51 0.52 -19.94
N ILE A 193 -8.83 -0.61 -19.71
CA ILE A 193 -9.32 -1.94 -20.13
C ILE A 193 -10.25 -2.53 -19.06
N ILE A 194 -10.05 -2.22 -17.79
CA ILE A 194 -10.84 -2.79 -16.68
C ILE A 194 -12.10 -1.95 -16.40
N PHE A 195 -12.08 -0.64 -16.63
CA PHE A 195 -13.21 0.25 -16.31
C PHE A 195 -14.31 0.33 -17.37
N HIS A 196 -14.20 -0.38 -18.51
CA HIS A 196 -15.28 -0.45 -19.51
C HIS A 196 -16.29 -1.59 -19.30
N SER A 197 -16.22 -2.31 -18.18
CA SER A 197 -17.22 -3.29 -17.74
C SER A 197 -17.97 -2.78 -16.51
N GLY A 198 -18.78 -1.73 -16.68
CA GLY A 198 -19.66 -1.17 -15.66
C GLY A 198 -20.77 -0.35 -16.31
#